data_AF-I1K2L4-F1
#
_entry.id   AF-I1K2L4-F1
#
_cell.length_a   1.000
_cell.length_b   1.000
_cell.length_c   1.000
_cell.angle_alpha   90.00
_cell.angle_beta   90.00
_cell.angle_gamma   90.00
#
_symmetry.space_group_name_H-M   'P 1'
#
loop_
_entity.id
_entity.type
_entity.pdbx_description
1 polymer ?
#
loop_
_entity_poly.entity_id
_entity_poly.type
_entity_poly.pdbx_seq_one_letter_code
_entity_poly.pdbx_strand_id
1 'polypeptide(L)'
;MAKNSVTEEECQAMIHKSFRTPMVRFLRERLEKAGCAVGDNFFKAVTCDEEMAGAYVRREGVKVCSNYVRIQDDVNMVVIRELIHVFDDCRSANLNWSDCAHQACTEIRTNHLSGSCHYKRELLKGFLKIRGHGQECVKRKVMQALSQNPNCSGLAAKDAMEAVWDVCYNDTQPFDRAP
;
A
#
# COMPACT_ATOMS: atom_id res chain seq x y z
N MET A 1 -1.69 15.67 -19.71
CA MET A 1 -2.22 14.31 -19.88
C MET A 1 -1.04 13.37 -20.15
N ALA A 2 -0.77 12.43 -19.25
CA ALA A 2 0.37 11.54 -19.37
C ALA A 2 0.19 10.61 -20.58
N LYS A 3 1.21 10.53 -21.43
CA LYS A 3 1.18 9.85 -22.74
C LYS A 3 0.99 8.32 -22.72
N ASN A 4 0.67 7.71 -21.57
CA ASN A 4 0.62 6.25 -21.38
C ASN A 4 -0.40 5.80 -20.30
N SER A 5 -1.56 6.47 -20.17
CA SER A 5 -2.65 6.03 -19.28
C SER A 5 -3.43 4.87 -19.89
N VAL A 6 -3.88 3.91 -19.07
CA VAL A 6 -4.84 2.88 -19.49
C VAL A 6 -6.28 3.38 -19.34
N THR A 7 -7.22 2.83 -20.09
CA THR A 7 -8.65 3.11 -19.88
C THR A 7 -9.15 2.50 -18.56
N GLU A 8 -10.28 2.96 -18.03
CA GLU A 8 -10.88 2.35 -16.83
C GLU A 8 -11.26 0.89 -17.06
N GLU A 9 -11.73 0.54 -18.26
CA GLU A 9 -12.09 -0.83 -18.65
C GLU A 9 -10.87 -1.75 -18.67
N GLU A 10 -9.76 -1.32 -19.30
CA GLU A 10 -8.49 -2.04 -19.28
C GLU A 10 -7.95 -2.18 -17.86
N CYS A 11 -7.98 -1.09 -17.07
CA CYS A 11 -7.56 -1.10 -15.68
C CYS A 11 -8.38 -2.10 -14.85
N GLN A 12 -9.70 -2.16 -15.03
CA GLN A 12 -10.57 -3.12 -14.35
C GLN A 12 -10.20 -4.56 -14.73
N ALA A 13 -9.90 -4.84 -15.99
CA ALA A 13 -9.41 -6.15 -16.42
C ALA A 13 -8.06 -6.50 -15.77
N MET A 14 -7.15 -5.53 -15.63
CA MET A 14 -5.88 -5.69 -14.93
C MET A 14 -6.07 -5.94 -13.43
N ILE A 15 -7.03 -5.29 -12.78
CA ILE A 15 -7.42 -5.54 -11.38
C ILE A 15 -7.85 -7.00 -11.24
N HIS A 16 -8.78 -7.48 -12.07
CA HIS A 16 -9.23 -8.88 -12.01
C HIS A 16 -8.09 -9.88 -12.27
N LYS A 17 -7.16 -9.54 -13.18
CA LYS A 17 -5.97 -10.36 -13.42
C LYS A 17 -5.05 -10.42 -12.21
N SER A 18 -4.95 -9.33 -11.43
CA SER A 18 -4.12 -9.28 -10.22
C SER A 18 -4.57 -10.27 -9.14
N PHE A 19 -5.86 -10.63 -9.11
CA PHE A 19 -6.43 -11.59 -8.15
C PHE A 19 -5.84 -12.99 -8.28
N ARG A 20 -5.25 -13.31 -9.44
CA ARG A 20 -4.57 -14.59 -9.69
C ARG A 20 -3.12 -14.61 -9.20
N THR A 21 -2.57 -13.47 -8.80
CA THR A 21 -1.20 -13.44 -8.26
C THR A 21 -1.16 -14.09 -6.88
N PRO A 22 -0.09 -14.84 -6.55
CA PRO A 22 -0.01 -15.55 -5.27
C PRO A 22 -0.19 -14.63 -4.05
N MET A 23 0.39 -13.43 -4.12
CA MET A 23 0.33 -12.44 -3.03
C MET A 23 -1.09 -11.92 -2.80
N VAL A 24 -1.78 -11.51 -3.88
CA VAL A 24 -3.15 -10.99 -3.77
C VAL A 24 -4.11 -12.08 -3.30
N ARG A 25 -3.98 -13.30 -3.84
CA ARG A 25 -4.78 -14.44 -3.40
C ARG A 25 -4.58 -14.70 -1.90
N PHE A 26 -3.33 -14.74 -1.45
CA PHE A 26 -3.00 -14.91 -0.03
C PHE A 26 -3.64 -13.83 0.85
N LEU A 27 -3.49 -12.56 0.50
CA LEU A 27 -4.05 -11.45 1.28
C LEU A 27 -5.58 -11.52 1.35
N ARG A 28 -6.26 -11.83 0.23
CA ARG A 28 -7.72 -12.00 0.19
C ARG A 28 -8.18 -13.16 1.10
N GLU A 29 -7.50 -14.31 1.05
CA GLU A 29 -7.79 -15.45 1.93
C GLU A 29 -7.59 -15.11 3.41
N ARG A 30 -6.58 -14.29 3.74
CA ARG A 30 -6.31 -13.85 5.12
C ARG A 30 -7.34 -12.86 5.63
N LEU A 31 -7.80 -11.95 4.79
CA LEU A 31 -8.91 -11.05 5.08
C LEU A 31 -10.22 -11.81 5.33
N GLU A 32 -10.50 -12.82 4.51
CA GLU A 32 -11.68 -13.69 4.70
C GLU A 32 -11.63 -14.40 6.06
N LYS A 33 -10.48 -14.98 6.43
CA LYS A 33 -10.28 -15.61 7.74
C LYS A 33 -10.36 -14.63 8.92
N ALA A 34 -10.03 -13.36 8.70
CA ALA A 34 -10.16 -12.30 9.70
C ALA A 34 -11.59 -11.74 9.82
N GLY A 35 -12.54 -12.22 9.00
CA GLY A 35 -13.94 -11.78 9.04
C GLY A 35 -14.24 -10.54 8.18
N CYS A 36 -13.33 -10.14 7.29
CA CYS A 36 -13.45 -8.98 6.42
C CYS A 36 -13.19 -9.35 4.96
N ALA A 37 -13.87 -10.39 4.48
CA ALA A 37 -13.77 -10.86 3.11
C ALA A 37 -14.04 -9.72 2.10
N VAL A 38 -13.19 -9.65 1.06
CA VAL A 38 -13.31 -8.65 -0.01
C VAL A 38 -13.66 -9.31 -1.34
N GLY A 39 -14.84 -8.96 -1.86
CA GLY A 39 -15.33 -9.41 -3.16
C GLY A 39 -14.79 -8.56 -4.31
N ASP A 40 -15.14 -8.92 -5.54
CA ASP A 40 -14.60 -8.25 -6.73
C ASP A 40 -15.11 -6.79 -6.85
N ASN A 41 -16.36 -6.52 -6.46
CA ASN A 41 -16.94 -5.18 -6.43
C ASN A 41 -16.29 -4.22 -5.42
N PHE A 42 -15.41 -4.74 -4.55
CA PHE A 42 -14.60 -3.94 -3.64
C PHE A 42 -13.47 -3.19 -4.34
N PHE A 43 -13.12 -3.58 -5.58
CA PHE A 43 -12.04 -2.98 -6.36
C PHE A 43 -12.61 -2.28 -7.60
N LYS A 44 -12.31 -0.99 -7.75
CA LYS A 44 -12.81 -0.19 -8.87
C LYS A 44 -11.67 0.56 -9.55
N ALA A 45 -11.60 0.42 -10.87
CA ALA A 45 -10.87 1.36 -11.70
C ALA A 45 -11.63 2.69 -11.75
N VAL A 46 -10.92 3.80 -11.58
CA VAL A 46 -11.47 5.16 -11.65
C VAL A 46 -10.45 6.10 -12.28
N THR A 47 -10.90 7.23 -12.80
CA THR A 47 -10.05 8.37 -13.14
C THR A 47 -9.87 9.25 -11.90
N CYS A 48 -8.63 9.57 -11.55
CA CYS A 48 -8.31 10.38 -10.37
C CYS A 48 -7.79 11.76 -10.76
N ASP A 49 -8.14 12.78 -9.99
CA ASP A 49 -7.59 14.14 -10.15
C ASP A 49 -6.22 14.30 -9.47
N GLU A 50 -6.01 13.54 -8.38
CA GLU A 50 -4.76 13.54 -7.62
C GLU A 50 -3.71 12.61 -8.23
N GLU A 51 -2.43 13.01 -8.17
CA GLU A 51 -1.30 12.22 -8.69
C GLU A 51 -0.97 11.02 -7.80
N MET A 52 -1.84 10.00 -7.87
CA MET A 52 -1.71 8.76 -7.11
C MET A 52 -2.17 7.56 -7.94
N ALA A 53 -1.58 6.39 -7.70
CA ALA A 53 -1.93 5.16 -8.43
C ALA A 53 -3.21 4.47 -7.92
N GLY A 54 -3.66 4.82 -6.72
CA GLY A 54 -4.84 4.24 -6.07
C GLY A 54 -4.82 4.41 -4.55
N ALA A 55 -5.94 4.10 -3.91
CA ALA A 55 -6.12 4.16 -2.46
C ALA A 55 -7.25 3.24 -1.98
N TYR A 56 -7.11 2.75 -0.75
CA TYR A 56 -8.20 2.24 0.06
C TYR A 56 -8.97 3.40 0.70
N VAL A 57 -10.30 3.38 0.54
CA VAL A 57 -11.21 4.28 1.23
C VAL A 57 -12.14 3.44 2.09
N ARG A 58 -12.14 3.71 3.40
CA ARG A 58 -12.92 2.96 4.39
C ARG A 58 -14.40 2.92 3.97
N ARG A 59 -15.00 1.73 3.95
CA ARG A 59 -16.37 1.41 3.49
C ARG A 59 -16.64 1.52 1.98
N GLU A 60 -15.79 2.18 1.20
CA GLU A 60 -15.95 2.28 -0.26
C GLU A 60 -15.14 1.22 -1.02
N GLY A 61 -14.02 0.80 -0.45
CA GLY A 61 -13.13 -0.20 -1.03
C GLY A 61 -11.86 0.39 -1.66
N VAL A 62 -11.26 -0.37 -2.56
CA VAL A 62 -10.01 -0.02 -3.23
C VAL A 62 -10.30 0.64 -4.57
N LYS A 63 -9.76 1.84 -4.76
CA LYS A 63 -9.79 2.57 -6.03
C LYS A 63 -8.41 2.49 -6.68
N VAL A 64 -8.35 2.14 -7.96
CA VAL A 64 -7.11 2.16 -8.76
C VAL A 64 -7.27 3.24 -9.83
N CYS A 65 -6.33 4.19 -9.85
CA CYS A 65 -6.40 5.34 -10.74
C CYS A 65 -5.86 4.96 -12.13
N SER A 66 -6.77 4.73 -13.09
CA SER A 66 -6.46 4.27 -14.46
C SER A 66 -5.48 5.19 -15.19
N ASN A 67 -5.56 6.50 -14.90
CA ASN A 67 -4.69 7.53 -15.47
C ASN A 67 -3.27 7.58 -14.88
N TYR A 68 -3.00 6.84 -13.79
CA TYR A 68 -1.69 6.81 -13.10
C TYR A 68 -1.07 5.40 -13.04
N VAL A 69 -1.65 4.42 -13.73
CA VAL A 69 -1.07 3.09 -13.93
C VAL A 69 -0.85 2.83 -15.42
N ARG A 70 0.16 2.03 -15.76
CA ARG A 70 0.57 1.81 -17.17
C ARG A 70 0.68 0.33 -17.51
N ILE A 71 1.19 -0.47 -16.59
CA ILE A 71 1.45 -1.89 -16.80
C ILE A 71 0.83 -2.73 -15.69
N GLN A 72 0.68 -4.04 -15.93
CA GLN A 72 0.06 -4.97 -14.97
C GLN A 72 0.73 -4.94 -13.60
N ASP A 73 2.05 -4.73 -13.57
CA ASP A 73 2.81 -4.66 -12.33
C ASP A 73 2.41 -3.45 -11.47
N ASP A 74 2.04 -2.31 -12.06
CA ASP A 74 1.56 -1.14 -11.33
C ASP A 74 0.27 -1.48 -10.58
N VAL A 75 -0.69 -2.09 -11.29
CA VAL A 75 -1.98 -2.50 -10.71
C VAL A 75 -1.78 -3.57 -9.63
N ASN A 76 -0.90 -4.55 -9.87
CA ASN A 76 -0.57 -5.56 -8.86
C ASN A 76 -0.02 -4.91 -7.57
N MET A 77 0.90 -3.95 -7.71
CA MET A 77 1.48 -3.25 -6.57
C MET A 77 0.44 -2.44 -5.80
N VAL A 78 -0.46 -1.72 -6.50
CA VAL A 78 -1.56 -0.99 -5.85
C VAL A 78 -2.48 -1.93 -5.09
N VAL A 79 -2.95 -3.00 -5.73
CA VAL A 79 -3.87 -3.97 -5.10
C VAL A 79 -3.23 -4.62 -3.87
N ILE A 80 -1.96 -5.02 -3.94
CA ILE A 80 -1.24 -5.59 -2.78
C ILE A 80 -1.13 -4.56 -1.65
N ARG A 81 -0.74 -3.32 -1.98
CA ARG A 81 -0.56 -2.23 -1.02
C ARG A 81 -1.87 -1.96 -0.27
N GLU A 82 -2.96 -1.76 -1.02
CA GLU A 82 -4.25 -1.44 -0.41
C GLU A 82 -4.87 -2.63 0.33
N LEU A 83 -4.60 -3.88 -0.07
CA LEU A 83 -5.03 -5.04 0.69
C LEU A 83 -4.37 -5.13 2.08
N ILE A 84 -3.12 -4.65 2.22
CA ILE A 84 -2.48 -4.56 3.54
C ILE A 84 -3.14 -3.44 4.36
N HIS A 85 -3.46 -2.30 3.76
CA HIS A 85 -4.26 -1.25 4.42
C HIS A 85 -5.61 -1.78 4.91
N VAL A 86 -6.33 -2.54 4.07
CA VAL A 86 -7.60 -3.15 4.42
C VAL A 86 -7.42 -4.15 5.57
N PHE A 87 -6.34 -4.93 5.58
CA PHE A 87 -6.05 -5.89 6.64
C PHE A 87 -5.77 -5.19 7.98
N ASP A 88 -4.99 -4.11 7.96
CA ASP A 88 -4.71 -3.30 9.15
C ASP A 88 -5.98 -2.61 9.68
N ASP A 89 -6.82 -2.10 8.79
CA ASP A 89 -8.13 -1.52 9.13
C ASP A 89 -9.09 -2.54 9.73
N CYS A 90 -9.08 -3.76 9.21
CA CYS A 90 -9.94 -4.85 9.63
C CYS A 90 -9.54 -5.42 11.00
N ARG A 91 -8.25 -5.67 11.22
CA ARG A 91 -7.76 -6.32 12.45
C ARG A 91 -7.69 -5.37 13.65
N SER A 92 -7.64 -4.06 13.40
CA SER A 92 -7.47 -3.05 14.45
C SER A 92 -8.80 -2.41 14.82
N ALA A 93 -9.24 -2.65 16.06
CA ALA A 93 -10.48 -2.06 16.57
C ALA A 93 -10.46 -0.52 16.63
N ASN A 94 -9.28 0.10 16.71
CA ASN A 94 -9.11 1.53 16.97
C ASN A 94 -8.25 2.25 15.93
N LEU A 95 -8.10 1.69 14.71
CA LEU A 95 -7.32 2.37 13.67
C LEU A 95 -7.97 3.71 13.30
N ASN A 96 -7.19 4.78 13.40
CA ASN A 96 -7.59 6.14 13.08
C ASN A 96 -6.66 6.70 12.01
N TRP A 97 -7.15 6.83 10.78
CA TRP A 97 -6.39 7.37 9.64
C TRP A 97 -6.01 8.84 9.79
N SER A 98 -6.67 9.58 10.71
CA SER A 98 -6.31 10.95 11.04
C SER A 98 -5.23 11.05 12.12
N ASP A 99 -4.92 9.95 12.81
CA ASP A 99 -3.84 9.89 13.80
C ASP A 99 -2.51 9.56 13.10
N CYS A 100 -1.49 10.37 13.42
CA CYS A 100 -0.22 10.29 12.71
C CYS A 100 0.56 9.01 12.98
N ALA A 101 0.52 8.52 14.23
CA ALA A 101 1.20 7.29 14.62
C ALA A 101 0.52 6.06 14.01
N HIS A 102 -0.81 6.06 13.95
CA HIS A 102 -1.59 5.01 13.30
C HIS A 102 -1.32 4.93 11.80
N GLN A 103 -1.33 6.06 11.10
CA GLN A 103 -1.00 6.09 9.69
C GLN A 103 0.47 5.69 9.45
N ALA A 104 1.41 6.19 10.26
CA ALA A 104 2.82 5.83 10.15
C ALA A 104 3.03 4.32 10.31
N CYS A 105 2.39 3.70 11.30
CA CYS A 105 2.46 2.26 11.54
C CYS A 105 1.96 1.46 10.33
N THR A 106 0.82 1.85 9.79
CA THR A 106 0.20 1.21 8.63
C THR A 106 1.10 1.34 7.39
N GLU A 107 1.66 2.52 7.15
CA GLU A 107 2.59 2.75 6.03
C GLU A 107 3.91 1.98 6.20
N ILE A 108 4.43 1.85 7.42
CA ILE A 108 5.63 1.04 7.69
C ILE A 108 5.37 -0.41 7.27
N ARG A 109 4.27 -0.99 7.75
CA ARG A 109 3.87 -2.37 7.46
C ARG A 109 3.64 -2.56 5.96
N THR A 110 2.87 -1.69 5.34
CA THR A 110 2.59 -1.71 3.90
C THR A 110 3.86 -1.70 3.07
N ASN A 111 4.77 -0.76 3.33
CA ASN A 111 5.99 -0.64 2.53
C ASN A 111 6.98 -1.78 2.80
N HIS A 112 6.95 -2.36 4.00
CA HIS A 112 7.75 -3.53 4.36
C HIS A 112 7.22 -4.82 3.71
N LEU A 113 5.91 -5.06 3.76
CA LEU A 113 5.27 -6.34 3.42
C LEU A 113 4.83 -6.45 1.96
N SER A 114 4.60 -5.32 1.26
CA SER A 114 4.14 -5.32 -0.14
C SER A 114 5.21 -5.77 -1.15
N GLY A 115 6.48 -5.88 -0.73
CA GLY A 115 7.61 -6.05 -1.64
C GLY A 115 7.95 -4.80 -2.46
N SER A 116 7.29 -3.66 -2.19
CA SER A 116 7.50 -2.41 -2.92
C SER A 116 8.88 -1.78 -2.68
N CYS A 117 9.56 -2.20 -1.61
CA CYS A 117 10.94 -1.84 -1.25
C CYS A 117 11.96 -2.96 -1.54
N HIS A 118 11.58 -3.96 -2.35
CA HIS A 118 12.49 -5.03 -2.75
C HIS A 118 13.67 -4.48 -3.57
N TYR A 119 14.89 -4.95 -3.27
CA TYR A 119 16.16 -4.46 -3.85
C TYR A 119 16.11 -4.24 -5.37
N LYS A 120 15.63 -5.23 -6.13
CA LYS A 120 15.55 -5.13 -7.60
C LYS A 120 14.71 -3.93 -8.07
N ARG A 121 13.62 -3.60 -7.37
CA ARG A 121 12.75 -2.46 -7.70
C ARG A 121 13.43 -1.13 -7.38
N GLU A 122 14.11 -1.07 -6.24
CA GLU A 122 14.88 0.11 -5.83
C GLU A 122 16.06 0.37 -6.78
N LEU A 123 16.75 -0.70 -7.21
CA LEU A 123 17.83 -0.62 -8.19
C LEU A 123 17.34 -0.06 -9.54
N LEU A 124 16.19 -0.52 -10.04
CA LEU A 124 15.57 0.01 -11.27
C LEU A 124 15.16 1.48 -11.14
N LYS A 125 14.97 1.97 -9.91
CA LYS A 125 14.71 3.39 -9.59
C LYS A 125 15.99 4.19 -9.31
N GLY A 126 17.17 3.59 -9.47
CA GLY A 126 18.46 4.24 -9.30
C GLY A 126 19.01 4.25 -7.85
N PHE A 127 18.36 3.56 -6.91
CA PHE A 127 18.87 3.45 -5.54
C PHE A 127 19.89 2.32 -5.44
N LEU A 128 21.17 2.67 -5.28
CA LEU A 128 22.31 1.73 -5.32
C LEU A 128 22.74 1.17 -3.96
N LYS A 129 22.19 1.68 -2.86
CA LYS A 129 22.54 1.25 -1.50
C LYS A 129 22.17 -0.22 -1.30
N ILE A 130 23.10 -1.04 -0.82
CA ILE A 130 22.89 -2.48 -0.60
C ILE A 130 22.51 -2.75 0.87
N ARG A 131 23.38 -2.33 1.81
CA ARG A 131 23.19 -2.56 3.24
C ARG A 131 22.11 -1.63 3.80
N GLY A 132 21.11 -2.21 4.46
CA GLY A 132 20.01 -1.46 5.09
C GLY A 132 19.02 -0.82 4.10
N HIS A 133 19.09 -1.17 2.80
CA HIS A 133 18.27 -0.51 1.77
C HIS A 133 16.76 -0.64 2.01
N GLY A 134 16.31 -1.79 2.52
CA GLY A 134 14.88 -2.05 2.76
C GLY A 134 14.30 -1.07 3.78
N GLN A 135 14.94 -0.93 4.94
CA GLN A 135 14.53 0.01 5.97
C GLN A 135 14.60 1.47 5.48
N GLU A 136 15.64 1.83 4.73
CA GLU A 136 15.77 3.17 4.13
C GLU A 136 14.62 3.49 3.16
N CYS A 137 14.29 2.53 2.29
CA CYS A 137 13.16 2.67 1.36
C CYS A 137 11.84 2.81 2.11
N VAL A 138 11.62 1.99 3.15
CA VAL A 138 10.41 2.06 3.98
C VAL A 138 10.31 3.44 4.64
N LYS A 139 11.37 3.93 5.32
CA LYS A 139 11.38 5.26 5.93
C LYS A 139 11.06 6.35 4.92
N ARG A 140 11.70 6.33 3.74
CA ARG A 140 11.47 7.33 2.68
C ARG A 140 10.01 7.35 2.22
N LYS A 141 9.40 6.19 2.00
CA LYS A 141 8.01 6.09 1.54
C LYS A 141 7.00 6.46 2.61
N VAL A 142 7.26 6.09 3.87
CA VAL A 142 6.42 6.49 5.01
C VAL A 142 6.41 8.01 5.14
N MET A 143 7.57 8.67 5.10
CA MET A 143 7.63 10.14 5.16
C MET A 143 6.89 10.80 3.99
N GLN A 144 6.95 10.20 2.78
CA GLN A 144 6.18 10.68 1.64
C GLN A 144 4.67 10.55 1.88
N ALA A 145 4.20 9.41 2.37
CA ALA A 145 2.78 9.20 2.68
C ALA A 145 2.26 10.12 3.79
N LEU A 146 3.05 10.31 4.86
CA LEU A 146 2.69 11.19 5.98
C LEU A 146 2.62 12.65 5.56
N SER A 147 3.46 13.11 4.62
CA SER A 147 3.43 14.49 4.13
C SER A 147 2.11 14.89 3.46
N GLN A 148 1.29 13.91 3.06
CA GLN A 148 -0.05 14.14 2.50
C GLN A 148 -1.13 14.25 3.58
N ASN A 149 -0.84 13.89 4.83
CA ASN A 149 -1.76 14.06 5.94
C ASN A 149 -1.50 15.42 6.62
N PRO A 150 -2.50 16.34 6.63
CA PRO A 150 -2.36 17.65 7.27
C PRO A 150 -2.07 17.57 8.78
N ASN A 151 -2.43 16.45 9.44
CA ASN A 151 -2.13 16.21 10.85
C ASN A 151 -0.70 15.71 11.10
N CYS A 152 0.07 15.46 10.04
CA CYS A 152 1.44 14.93 10.06
C CYS A 152 2.41 15.87 9.36
N SER A 153 2.61 17.08 9.88
CA SER A 153 3.52 18.05 9.28
C SER A 153 4.92 18.05 9.93
N GLY A 154 5.96 18.11 9.10
CA GLY A 154 7.34 18.35 9.52
C GLY A 154 7.88 17.32 10.52
N LEU A 155 8.35 17.79 11.67
CA LEU A 155 8.95 16.96 12.73
C LEU A 155 7.98 15.93 13.29
N ALA A 156 6.68 16.26 13.40
CA ALA A 156 5.68 15.36 13.95
C ALA A 156 5.56 14.04 13.15
N ALA A 157 5.72 14.10 11.82
CA ALA A 157 5.72 12.90 10.98
C ALA A 157 6.91 11.99 11.27
N LYS A 158 8.10 12.58 11.45
CA LYS A 158 9.32 11.83 11.76
C LYS A 158 9.23 11.21 13.16
N ASP A 159 8.82 11.99 14.15
CA ASP A 159 8.70 11.53 15.54
C ASP A 159 7.64 10.42 15.65
N ALA A 160 6.50 10.55 14.97
CA ALA A 160 5.48 9.52 14.92
C ALA A 160 5.99 8.22 14.28
N MET A 161 6.71 8.32 13.15
CA MET A 161 7.33 7.15 12.50
C MET A 161 8.34 6.47 13.42
N GLU A 162 9.24 7.23 14.04
CA GLU A 162 10.27 6.68 14.93
C GLU A 162 9.66 6.04 16.19
N ALA A 163 8.62 6.65 16.76
CA ALA A 163 7.93 6.14 17.95
C ALA A 163 7.28 4.76 17.76
N VAL A 164 6.80 4.46 16.56
CA VAL A 164 6.11 3.19 16.26
C VAL A 164 6.97 2.18 15.49
N TRP A 165 8.19 2.56 15.11
CA TRP A 165 9.02 1.81 14.17
C TRP A 165 9.23 0.35 14.58
N ASP A 166 9.74 0.12 15.78
CA ASP A 166 10.09 -1.24 16.23
C ASP A 166 8.87 -2.14 16.36
N VAL A 167 7.71 -1.60 16.72
CA VAL A 167 6.47 -2.38 16.80
C VAL A 167 5.97 -2.72 15.41
N CYS A 168 5.85 -1.71 14.54
CA CYS A 168 5.17 -1.87 13.25
C CYS A 168 6.05 -2.53 12.19
N TYR A 169 7.36 -2.32 12.22
CA TYR A 169 8.29 -2.98 11.29
C TYR A 169 8.41 -4.48 11.57
N ASN A 170 8.34 -4.88 12.85
CA ASN A 170 8.45 -6.29 13.25
C ASN A 170 7.11 -7.03 13.23
N ASP A 171 5.98 -6.32 13.19
CA ASP A 171 4.67 -6.93 12.93
C ASP A 171 4.58 -7.33 11.45
N THR A 172 4.63 -8.64 11.20
CA THR A 172 4.62 -9.20 9.85
C THR A 172 3.27 -9.80 9.45
N GLN A 173 2.25 -9.73 10.30
CA GLN A 173 0.93 -10.27 9.97
C GLN A 173 0.37 -9.62 8.69
N PRO A 174 -0.35 -10.36 7.83
CA PRO A 174 -0.77 -11.76 7.98
C PRO A 174 0.29 -12.78 7.52
N PHE A 175 1.51 -12.34 7.20
CA PHE A 175 2.61 -13.21 6.81
C PHE A 175 3.31 -13.80 8.04
N ASP A 176 3.91 -14.97 7.86
CA ASP A 176 4.76 -15.57 8.91
C ASP A 176 6.13 -14.86 9.00
N ARG A 177 6.53 -14.21 7.90
CA ARG A 177 7.72 -13.36 7.77
C ARG A 177 7.53 -12.38 6.61
N ALA A 178 8.30 -11.30 6.61
CA ALA A 178 8.32 -10.36 5.48
C ALA A 178 8.66 -11.10 4.15
N PRO A 179 7.86 -10.91 3.08
CA PRO A 179 8.05 -11.60 1.80
C PRO A 179 9.33 -11.23 1.03
#